data_AF-A0A9E6WC23-F1
#
_entry.id   AF-A0A9E6WC23-F1
#
_cell.length_a   1.000
_cell.length_b   1.000
_cell.length_c   1.000
_cell.angle_alpha   90.00
_cell.angle_beta   90.00
_cell.angle_gamma   90.00
#
_symmetry.space_group_name_H-M   'P 1'
#
loop_
_entity.id
_entity.type
_entity.pdbx_description
1 polymer ?
#
loop_
_entity_poly.entity_id
_entity_poly.type
_entity_poly.pdbx_seq_one_letter_code
_entity_poly.pdbx_strand_id
1 'polypeptide(L)'
;MNSRERILKSINHEEPDRIPLDLAGSTWTGITNTAYQNLRKYLGLNPAEPDWSDVIQQIVVPSEEILNEVKVDTRGVFPLTSHNWDVYSKLKDGGDYFEYFDEWGFTHHFPKNGYWFSLVKHSMDAVDFEGEGIIENYPWPDAGNKQRFAGLRDKAIQFRNQDKIVMTKGLCAGLFEMHQRVRGMENAMLDPFMFPVNSDKLVGRLADLKIEFWDSLLDEIGDVVD
;
A
#
# COMPACT_ATOMS: atom_id res chain seq x y z
N MET A 1 4.67 21.16 22.86
CA MET A 1 4.03 19.89 22.48
C MET A 1 4.77 19.35 21.27
N ASN A 2 5.32 18.14 21.34
CA ASN A 2 5.94 17.51 20.18
C ASN A 2 4.87 16.89 19.26
N SER A 3 5.29 16.33 18.12
CA SER A 3 4.36 15.75 17.12
C SER A 3 3.53 14.60 17.70
N ARG A 4 4.15 13.71 18.48
CA ARG A 4 3.49 12.58 19.13
C ARG A 4 2.43 13.01 20.15
N GLU A 5 2.79 13.89 21.08
CA GLU A 5 1.88 14.43 22.09
C GLU A 5 0.66 15.10 21.44
N ARG A 6 0.87 15.82 20.33
CA ARG A 6 -0.18 16.51 19.58
C ARG A 6 -1.22 15.56 19.00
N ILE A 7 -0.75 14.48 18.35
CA ILE A 7 -1.64 13.47 17.78
C ILE A 7 -2.36 12.71 18.90
N LEU A 8 -1.64 12.27 19.93
CA LEU A 8 -2.24 11.51 21.04
C LEU A 8 -3.30 12.32 21.78
N LYS A 9 -3.10 13.63 22.01
CA LYS A 9 -4.14 14.50 22.56
C LYS A 9 -5.36 14.60 21.66
N SER A 10 -5.14 14.79 20.37
CA SER A 10 -6.23 14.94 19.40
C SER A 10 -7.10 13.66 19.32
N ILE A 11 -6.48 12.47 19.31
CA ILE A 11 -7.18 11.17 19.33
C ILE A 11 -7.95 10.97 20.64
N ASN A 12 -7.42 11.47 21.76
CA ASN A 12 -8.09 11.44 23.06
C ASN A 12 -9.12 12.57 23.24
N HIS A 13 -9.47 13.32 22.18
CA HIS A 13 -10.42 14.43 22.22
C HIS A 13 -10.02 15.58 23.17
N GLU A 14 -8.72 15.77 23.39
CA GLU A 14 -8.15 16.90 24.13
C GLU A 14 -7.62 17.97 23.17
N GLU A 15 -7.68 19.24 23.58
CA GLU A 15 -7.19 20.35 22.75
C GLU A 15 -5.65 20.31 22.62
N PRO A 16 -5.10 20.15 21.38
CA PRO A 16 -3.68 20.22 21.13
C PRO A 16 -3.19 21.68 20.98
N ASP A 17 -1.90 21.89 20.82
CA ASP A 17 -1.33 23.22 20.52
C ASP A 17 -1.64 23.71 19.09
N ARG A 18 -1.92 22.79 18.16
CA ARG A 18 -2.43 23.05 16.79
C ARG A 18 -3.02 21.77 16.20
N ILE A 19 -3.71 21.90 15.06
CA ILE A 19 -4.21 20.75 14.28
C ILE A 19 -3.02 19.86 13.85
N PRO A 20 -3.04 18.53 14.14
CA PRO A 20 -2.03 17.61 13.63
C PRO A 20 -2.05 17.52 12.11
N LEU A 21 -0.88 17.37 11.49
CA LEU A 21 -0.75 17.23 10.04
C LEU A 21 -0.12 15.90 9.63
N ASP A 22 -0.77 15.21 8.69
CA ASP A 22 -0.26 14.02 8.01
C ASP A 22 0.04 14.32 6.52
N LEU A 23 1.21 13.88 6.06
CA LEU A 23 1.60 13.79 4.66
C LEU A 23 2.58 12.62 4.53
N ALA A 24 2.18 11.60 3.77
CA ALA A 24 2.90 10.34 3.62
C ALA A 24 3.13 9.55 4.93
N GLY A 25 2.26 9.69 5.94
CA GLY A 25 2.12 8.71 7.02
C GLY A 25 1.54 7.40 6.50
N SER A 26 0.63 7.47 5.53
CA SER A 26 0.13 6.33 4.76
C SER A 26 0.41 6.52 3.26
N THR A 27 0.25 5.46 2.46
CA THR A 27 0.31 5.60 1.00
C THR A 27 -0.79 6.51 0.45
N TRP A 28 -1.95 6.61 1.11
CA TRP A 28 -3.08 7.41 0.63
C TRP A 28 -2.98 8.88 1.01
N THR A 29 -2.18 9.19 2.02
CA THR A 29 -1.92 10.57 2.45
C THR A 29 -0.63 11.12 1.86
N GLY A 30 -0.01 10.43 0.90
CA GLY A 30 1.15 10.89 0.16
C GLY A 30 0.81 11.90 -0.94
N ILE A 31 1.77 12.13 -1.83
CA ILE A 31 1.66 13.04 -2.97
C ILE A 31 2.06 12.32 -4.25
N THR A 32 1.37 12.57 -5.36
CA THR A 32 1.76 11.98 -6.65
C THR A 32 3.12 12.54 -7.10
N ASN A 33 3.95 11.74 -7.77
CA ASN A 33 5.28 12.17 -8.20
C ASN A 33 5.22 13.45 -9.03
N THR A 34 4.26 13.56 -9.95
CA THR A 34 4.06 14.80 -10.74
C THR A 34 3.81 16.01 -9.85
N ALA A 35 2.91 15.90 -8.87
CA ALA A 35 2.62 16.99 -7.94
C ALA A 35 3.83 17.31 -7.04
N TYR A 36 4.58 16.30 -6.63
CA TYR A 36 5.81 16.45 -5.85
C TYR A 36 6.89 17.21 -6.63
N GLN A 37 7.16 16.84 -7.89
CA GLN A 37 8.13 17.57 -8.73
C GLN A 37 7.70 19.02 -8.97
N ASN A 38 6.40 19.27 -9.14
CA ASN A 38 5.85 20.63 -9.27
C ASN A 38 6.03 21.44 -7.98
N LEU A 39 5.78 20.82 -6.81
CA LEU A 39 6.02 21.45 -5.50
C LEU A 39 7.50 21.80 -5.32
N ARG A 40 8.41 20.87 -5.65
CA ARG A 40 9.87 21.12 -5.60
C ARG A 40 10.26 22.31 -6.46
N LYS A 41 9.79 22.34 -7.71
CA LYS A 41 10.03 23.46 -8.63
C LYS A 41 9.50 24.79 -8.08
N TYR A 42 8.30 24.80 -7.50
CA TYR A 42 7.71 25.99 -6.90
C TYR A 42 8.55 26.52 -5.73
N LEU A 43 9.09 25.62 -4.90
CA LEU A 43 9.98 25.95 -3.77
C LEU A 43 11.42 26.27 -4.21
N GLY A 44 11.74 26.23 -5.51
CA GLY A 44 13.09 26.46 -6.01
C GLY A 44 14.07 25.30 -5.74
N LEU A 45 13.57 24.11 -5.42
CA LEU A 45 14.35 22.91 -5.17
C LEU A 45 14.62 22.16 -6.49
N ASN A 46 15.78 21.51 -6.59
CA ASN A 46 16.10 20.64 -7.72
C ASN A 46 15.15 19.44 -7.77
N PRO A 47 14.84 18.89 -8.96
CA PRO A 47 14.15 17.60 -9.08
C PRO A 47 14.85 16.52 -8.25
N ALA A 48 14.08 15.60 -7.70
CA ALA A 48 14.60 14.49 -6.93
C ALA A 48 14.07 13.17 -7.48
N GLU A 49 14.88 12.12 -7.42
CA GLU A 49 14.42 10.77 -7.69
C GLU A 49 13.30 10.40 -6.69
N PRO A 50 12.24 9.73 -7.16
CA PRO A 50 11.09 9.39 -6.33
C PRO A 50 11.43 8.28 -5.32
N ASP A 51 11.16 8.53 -4.04
CA ASP A 51 11.04 7.48 -3.01
C ASP A 51 9.59 6.95 -3.04
N TRP A 52 9.37 5.77 -3.60
CA TRP A 52 8.02 5.26 -3.87
C TRP A 52 7.38 4.63 -2.64
N SER A 53 6.20 5.13 -2.27
CA SER A 53 5.33 4.43 -1.32
C SER A 53 4.33 3.51 -2.05
N ASP A 54 3.90 3.91 -3.25
CA ASP A 54 3.01 3.16 -4.13
C ASP A 54 3.29 3.54 -5.60
N VAL A 55 3.89 2.64 -6.37
CA VAL A 55 4.18 2.83 -7.79
C VAL A 55 2.90 2.75 -8.63
N ILE A 56 1.93 1.93 -8.26
CA ILE A 56 0.68 1.74 -9.04
C ILE A 56 -0.08 3.06 -9.13
N GLN A 57 -0.14 3.81 -8.04
CA GLN A 57 -0.78 5.13 -7.97
C GLN A 57 0.21 6.30 -8.19
N GLN A 58 1.48 6.01 -8.47
CA GLN A 58 2.55 7.00 -8.63
C GLN A 58 2.71 7.92 -7.41
N ILE A 59 2.59 7.39 -6.19
CA ILE A 59 2.68 8.13 -4.93
C ILE A 59 4.06 7.99 -4.30
N VAL A 60 4.65 9.13 -3.94
CA VAL A 60 5.98 9.23 -3.35
C VAL A 60 5.93 9.68 -1.89
N VAL A 61 6.98 9.34 -1.15
CA VAL A 61 7.31 9.94 0.14
C VAL A 61 8.12 11.21 -0.11
N PRO A 62 7.64 12.39 0.31
CA PRO A 62 8.43 13.62 0.20
C PRO A 62 9.73 13.55 1.00
N SER A 63 10.73 14.33 0.59
CA SER A 63 11.99 14.46 1.34
C SER A 63 11.75 15.02 2.75
N GLU A 64 12.64 14.67 3.69
CA GLU A 64 12.61 15.21 5.06
C GLU A 64 12.63 16.74 5.10
N GLU A 65 13.34 17.40 4.17
CA GLU A 65 13.31 18.86 3.99
C GLU A 65 11.88 19.38 3.81
N ILE A 66 11.09 18.77 2.93
CA ILE A 66 9.72 19.19 2.64
C ILE A 66 8.78 18.81 3.80
N LEU A 67 8.89 17.60 4.33
CA LEU A 67 8.06 17.16 5.47
C LEU A 67 8.27 18.05 6.70
N ASN A 68 9.50 18.54 6.92
CA ASN A 68 9.81 19.45 8.02
C ASN A 68 9.34 20.89 7.74
N GLU A 69 9.47 21.39 6.51
CA GLU A 69 8.98 22.72 6.11
C GLU A 69 7.47 22.85 6.36
N VAL A 70 6.69 21.84 5.97
CA VAL A 70 5.23 21.81 6.22
C VAL A 70 4.86 21.30 7.61
N LYS A 71 5.85 20.96 8.44
CA LYS A 71 5.69 20.53 9.85
C LYS A 71 4.77 19.30 9.99
N VAL A 72 5.03 18.24 9.24
CA VAL A 72 4.27 16.98 9.30
C VAL A 72 4.59 16.24 10.60
N ASP A 73 3.54 15.72 11.24
CA ASP A 73 3.61 15.08 12.55
C ASP A 73 3.78 13.55 12.50
N THR A 74 3.57 12.97 11.32
CA THR A 74 3.63 11.53 11.05
C THR A 74 4.86 11.15 10.20
N ARG A 75 5.20 9.86 10.20
CA ARG A 75 6.09 9.25 9.22
C ARG A 75 5.61 7.84 8.89
N GLY A 76 5.60 7.49 7.60
CA GLY A 76 5.25 6.16 7.13
C GLY A 76 6.46 5.23 7.02
N VAL A 77 6.30 3.99 7.49
CA VAL A 77 7.16 2.86 7.15
C VAL A 77 6.37 1.87 6.30
N PHE A 78 6.86 1.60 5.09
CA PHE A 78 6.09 0.91 4.06
C PHE A 78 6.71 -0.45 3.74
N PRO A 79 6.07 -1.56 4.16
CA PRO A 79 6.48 -2.90 3.75
C PRO A 79 6.43 -3.08 2.23
N LEU A 80 7.21 -4.04 1.73
CA LEU A 80 7.17 -4.40 0.32
C LEU A 80 5.88 -5.17 -0.01
N THR A 81 5.24 -4.75 -1.10
CA THR A 81 3.99 -5.26 -1.65
C THR A 81 4.09 -5.25 -3.17
N SER A 82 3.12 -5.84 -3.89
CA SER A 82 3.00 -5.68 -5.34
C SER A 82 3.09 -4.22 -5.82
N HIS A 83 2.81 -3.24 -4.97
CA HIS A 83 2.79 -1.84 -5.38
C HIS A 83 4.14 -1.13 -5.28
N ASN A 84 5.15 -1.66 -4.59
CA ASN A 84 6.45 -0.99 -4.40
C ASN A 84 7.65 -1.94 -4.48
N TRP A 85 7.42 -3.24 -4.74
CA TRP A 85 8.49 -4.23 -4.82
C TRP A 85 8.95 -4.45 -6.26
N ASP A 86 9.95 -3.66 -6.67
CA ASP A 86 10.64 -3.75 -7.96
C ASP A 86 9.72 -3.64 -9.19
N VAL A 87 8.62 -2.88 -9.08
CA VAL A 87 7.57 -2.77 -10.12
C VAL A 87 8.14 -2.36 -11.48
N TYR A 88 8.95 -1.29 -11.53
CA TYR A 88 9.53 -0.80 -12.80
C TYR A 88 10.42 -1.82 -13.50
N SER A 89 11.14 -2.67 -12.76
CA SER A 89 11.99 -3.71 -13.34
C SER A 89 11.20 -4.86 -13.97
N LYS A 90 9.93 -5.01 -13.57
CA LYS A 90 9.00 -6.07 -14.01
C LYS A 90 8.11 -5.62 -15.16
N LEU A 91 8.24 -4.38 -15.62
CA LEU A 91 7.45 -3.86 -16.73
C LEU A 91 7.83 -4.51 -18.06
N LYS A 92 6.81 -4.83 -18.84
CA LYS A 92 6.94 -5.29 -20.23
C LYS A 92 6.39 -4.22 -21.17
N ASP A 93 7.03 -4.03 -22.32
CA ASP A 93 6.53 -3.09 -23.32
C ASP A 93 5.32 -3.71 -24.06
N GLY A 94 4.16 -3.06 -23.97
CA GLY A 94 2.91 -3.41 -24.64
C GLY A 94 2.56 -2.49 -25.81
N GLY A 95 3.51 -1.66 -26.28
CA GLY A 95 3.29 -0.67 -27.33
C GLY A 95 2.97 0.71 -26.75
N ASP A 96 1.69 1.05 -26.61
CA ASP A 96 1.25 2.35 -26.09
C ASP A 96 1.26 2.43 -24.54
N TYR A 97 1.45 1.27 -23.89
CA TYR A 97 1.50 1.12 -22.45
C TYR A 97 2.59 0.13 -22.04
N PHE A 98 2.95 0.16 -20.76
CA PHE A 98 3.68 -0.89 -20.07
C PHE A 98 2.70 -1.84 -19.40
N GLU A 99 3.01 -3.14 -19.43
CA GLU A 99 2.27 -4.17 -18.71
C GLU A 99 3.04 -4.56 -17.44
N TYR A 100 2.32 -4.68 -16.33
CA TYR A 100 2.83 -5.19 -15.06
C TYR A 100 1.97 -6.36 -14.59
N PHE A 101 2.61 -7.51 -14.37
CA PHE A 101 1.96 -8.69 -13.78
C PHE A 101 2.45 -8.84 -12.33
N ASP A 102 1.52 -8.82 -11.38
CA ASP A 102 1.85 -8.76 -9.95
C ASP A 102 1.78 -10.12 -9.23
N GLU A 103 2.16 -10.13 -7.94
CA GLU A 103 2.18 -11.34 -7.10
C GLU A 103 0.79 -11.93 -6.81
N TRP A 104 -0.28 -11.15 -7.03
CA TRP A 104 -1.68 -11.59 -6.90
C TRP A 104 -2.24 -12.15 -8.21
N GLY A 105 -1.40 -12.26 -9.24
CA GLY A 105 -1.77 -12.69 -10.57
C GLY A 105 -2.61 -11.67 -11.35
N PHE A 106 -2.55 -10.40 -10.96
CA PHE A 106 -3.24 -9.31 -11.65
C PHE A 106 -2.40 -8.77 -12.80
N THR A 107 -3.05 -8.34 -13.88
CA THR A 107 -2.40 -7.58 -14.95
C THR A 107 -2.81 -6.11 -14.86
N HIS A 108 -1.82 -5.23 -14.80
CA HIS A 108 -1.98 -3.79 -14.82
C HIS A 108 -1.38 -3.19 -16.08
N HIS A 109 -2.04 -2.18 -16.65
CA HIS A 109 -1.50 -1.37 -17.74
C HIS A 109 -1.12 0.02 -17.24
N PHE A 110 0.05 0.50 -17.63
CA PHE A 110 0.51 1.86 -17.38
C PHE A 110 0.79 2.58 -18.71
N PRO A 111 -0.06 3.52 -19.14
CA PRO A 111 0.15 4.23 -20.40
C PRO A 111 1.49 4.99 -20.39
N LYS A 112 2.23 5.00 -21.50
CA LYS A 112 3.54 5.68 -21.58
C LYS A 112 3.46 7.20 -21.32
N ASN A 113 2.28 7.79 -21.55
CA ASN A 113 1.95 9.18 -21.26
C ASN A 113 0.85 9.29 -20.16
N GLY A 114 0.72 8.27 -19.32
CA GLY A 114 -0.31 8.15 -18.28
C GLY A 114 0.16 8.60 -16.91
N TYR A 115 -0.79 8.62 -15.97
CA TYR A 115 -0.55 9.08 -14.60
C TYR A 115 -0.61 7.98 -13.53
N TRP A 116 -1.17 6.81 -13.86
CA TRP A 116 -1.27 5.67 -12.94
C TRP A 116 -1.52 4.38 -13.71
N PHE A 117 -1.34 3.26 -13.00
CA PHE A 117 -1.61 1.92 -13.47
C PHE A 117 -3.10 1.59 -13.34
N SER A 118 -3.66 0.91 -14.34
CA SER A 118 -5.04 0.41 -14.32
C SER A 118 -5.02 -1.11 -14.27
N LEU A 119 -5.76 -1.70 -13.34
CA LEU A 119 -6.04 -3.14 -13.32
C LEU A 119 -6.91 -3.50 -14.53
N VAL A 120 -6.43 -4.38 -15.41
CA VAL A 120 -7.12 -4.78 -16.65
C VAL A 120 -7.44 -6.27 -16.73
N LYS A 121 -6.82 -7.09 -15.88
CA LYS A 121 -7.10 -8.52 -15.81
C LYS A 121 -7.06 -9.00 -14.36
N HIS A 122 -8.06 -9.77 -14.00
CA HIS A 122 -8.22 -10.39 -12.69
C HIS A 122 -7.62 -11.79 -12.68
N SER A 123 -7.21 -12.29 -11.51
CA SER A 123 -6.53 -13.58 -11.44
C SER A 123 -7.44 -14.79 -11.56
N MET A 124 -8.74 -14.62 -11.25
CA MET A 124 -9.72 -15.70 -11.25
C MET A 124 -11.01 -15.36 -11.99
N ASP A 125 -11.11 -14.30 -12.80
CA ASP A 125 -12.37 -13.91 -13.47
C ASP A 125 -12.95 -14.98 -14.40
N ALA A 126 -12.09 -15.70 -15.12
CA ALA A 126 -12.48 -16.74 -16.07
C ALA A 126 -12.48 -18.17 -15.49
N VAL A 127 -12.22 -18.31 -14.19
CA VAL A 127 -12.21 -19.63 -13.51
C VAL A 127 -13.65 -20.09 -13.28
N ASP A 128 -13.89 -21.39 -13.50
CA ASP A 128 -15.09 -22.08 -13.04
C ASP A 128 -15.11 -22.08 -11.51
N PHE A 129 -15.91 -21.17 -10.95
CA PHE A 129 -15.93 -20.89 -9.52
C PHE A 129 -16.79 -21.88 -8.72
N GLU A 130 -17.42 -22.88 -9.37
CA GLU A 130 -18.06 -24.01 -8.69
C GLU A 130 -17.05 -25.12 -8.36
N GLY A 131 -15.89 -25.13 -9.03
CA GLY A 131 -14.87 -26.16 -8.88
C GLY A 131 -14.31 -26.30 -7.47
N GLU A 132 -13.91 -27.53 -7.11
CA GLU A 132 -13.27 -27.81 -5.83
C GLU A 132 -11.78 -27.42 -5.84
N GLY A 133 -11.28 -26.93 -4.69
CA GLY A 133 -9.86 -26.65 -4.49
C GLY A 133 -9.34 -25.41 -5.22
N ILE A 134 -10.19 -24.61 -5.85
CA ILE A 134 -9.77 -23.45 -6.67
C ILE A 134 -9.05 -22.38 -5.84
N ILE A 135 -9.46 -22.19 -4.58
CA ILE A 135 -8.86 -21.21 -3.68
C ILE A 135 -7.58 -21.79 -3.06
N GLU A 136 -7.61 -23.04 -2.63
CA GLU A 136 -6.51 -23.70 -1.94
C GLU A 136 -5.30 -23.94 -2.85
N ASN A 137 -5.53 -24.24 -4.13
CA ASN A 137 -4.48 -24.51 -5.11
C ASN A 137 -3.93 -23.25 -5.80
N TYR A 138 -4.52 -22.08 -5.55
CA TYR A 138 -4.05 -20.83 -6.15
C TYR A 138 -2.70 -20.41 -5.54
N PRO A 139 -1.72 -19.94 -6.34
CA PRO A 139 -0.42 -19.52 -5.86
C PRO A 139 -0.49 -18.13 -5.18
N TRP A 140 -1.05 -18.09 -3.98
CA TRP A 140 -1.14 -16.86 -3.18
C TRP A 140 0.23 -16.27 -2.83
N PRO A 141 0.34 -14.94 -2.66
CA PRO A 141 1.57 -14.31 -2.19
C PRO A 141 2.04 -14.87 -0.84
N ASP A 142 3.35 -14.94 -0.65
CA ASP A 142 3.97 -15.22 0.65
C ASP A 142 3.87 -13.96 1.53
N ALA A 143 2.86 -13.93 2.39
CA ALA A 143 2.51 -12.78 3.22
C ALA A 143 3.51 -12.55 4.36
N GLY A 144 4.04 -13.63 4.94
CA GLY A 144 5.06 -13.60 5.99
C GLY A 144 6.50 -13.41 5.52
N ASN A 145 6.73 -13.17 4.22
CA ASN A 145 8.08 -13.00 3.67
C ASN A 145 8.85 -11.87 4.38
N LYS A 146 9.91 -12.22 5.12
CA LYS A 146 10.73 -11.29 5.90
C LYS A 146 11.37 -10.18 5.09
N GLN A 147 11.61 -10.39 3.78
CA GLN A 147 12.15 -9.34 2.92
C GLN A 147 11.21 -8.13 2.82
N ARG A 148 9.89 -8.34 3.00
CA ARG A 148 8.90 -7.25 3.02
C ARG A 148 9.15 -6.25 4.14
N PHE A 149 9.79 -6.68 5.22
CA PHE A 149 9.96 -5.91 6.46
C PHE A 149 11.39 -5.44 6.67
N ALA A 150 12.31 -5.79 5.75
CA ALA A 150 13.73 -5.50 5.89
C ALA A 150 13.99 -3.99 6.08
N GLY A 151 14.69 -3.65 7.17
CA GLY A 151 15.08 -2.27 7.49
C GLY A 151 13.96 -1.39 8.05
N LEU A 152 12.71 -1.87 8.14
CA LEU A 152 11.61 -1.07 8.67
C LEU A 152 11.78 -0.73 10.15
N ARG A 153 12.35 -1.65 10.95
CA ARG A 153 12.58 -1.44 12.38
C ARG A 153 13.50 -0.25 12.64
N ASP A 154 14.65 -0.20 11.98
CA ASP A 154 15.62 0.88 12.15
C ASP A 154 15.01 2.23 11.74
N LYS A 155 14.25 2.25 10.62
CA LYS A 155 13.54 3.44 10.14
C LYS A 155 12.46 3.89 11.14
N ALA A 156 11.69 2.96 11.71
CA ALA A 156 10.68 3.25 12.72
C ALA A 156 11.30 3.83 14.01
N ILE A 157 12.39 3.24 14.51
CA ILE A 157 13.13 3.74 15.67
C ILE A 157 13.65 5.16 15.41
N GLN A 158 14.22 5.40 14.23
CA GLN A 158 14.69 6.74 13.85
C GLN A 158 13.57 7.78 13.90
N PHE A 159 12.40 7.48 13.33
CA PHE A 159 11.26 8.41 13.33
C PHE A 159 10.67 8.62 14.73
N ARG A 160 10.61 7.57 15.55
CA ARG A 160 10.17 7.68 16.94
C ARG A 160 11.10 8.56 17.77
N ASN A 161 12.41 8.47 17.56
CA ASN A 161 13.40 9.35 18.18
C ASN A 161 13.29 10.82 17.73
N GLN A 162 12.54 11.09 16.65
CA GLN A 162 12.19 12.45 16.18
C GLN A 162 10.80 12.89 16.69
N ASP A 163 10.26 12.22 17.71
CA ASP A 163 8.94 12.46 18.30
C ASP A 163 7.77 12.35 17.30
N LYS A 164 7.92 11.58 16.22
CA LYS A 164 6.86 11.36 15.21
C LYS A 164 5.93 10.22 15.62
N ILE A 165 4.70 10.27 15.11
CA ILE A 165 3.84 9.08 15.04
C ILE A 165 4.29 8.25 13.84
N VAL A 166 4.60 6.98 14.08
CA VAL A 166 5.12 6.07 13.05
C VAL A 166 4.01 5.16 12.58
N MET A 167 3.53 5.41 11.37
CA MET A 167 2.42 4.66 10.78
C MET A 167 2.96 3.60 9.80
N THR A 168 2.18 2.53 9.60
CA THR A 168 2.48 1.51 8.60
C THR A 168 1.24 1.11 7.80
N LYS A 169 1.39 0.18 6.86
CA LYS A 169 0.30 -0.30 5.99
C LYS A 169 0.25 -1.82 5.91
N GLY A 170 -0.92 -2.34 5.60
CA GLY A 170 -1.16 -3.76 5.33
C GLY A 170 -0.67 -4.20 3.95
N LEU A 171 -0.69 -5.53 3.74
CA LEU A 171 -0.30 -6.20 2.50
C LEU A 171 -1.09 -5.75 1.26
N CYS A 172 -2.41 -5.56 1.43
CA CYS A 172 -3.35 -5.34 0.34
C CYS A 172 -4.60 -4.58 0.80
N ALA A 173 -5.47 -4.24 -0.15
CA ALA A 173 -6.72 -3.53 0.07
C ALA A 173 -7.74 -4.32 0.94
N GLY A 174 -8.90 -3.73 1.27
CA GLY A 174 -9.93 -4.38 2.08
C GLY A 174 -10.45 -5.69 1.48
N LEU A 175 -11.07 -6.57 2.29
CA LEU A 175 -11.52 -7.90 1.84
C LEU A 175 -12.49 -7.83 0.65
N PHE A 176 -13.47 -6.91 0.71
CA PHE A 176 -14.41 -6.70 -0.38
C PHE A 176 -13.72 -6.21 -1.67
N GLU A 177 -12.80 -5.25 -1.54
CA GLU A 177 -12.05 -4.74 -2.68
C GLU A 177 -11.13 -5.81 -3.29
N MET A 178 -10.47 -6.61 -2.45
CA MET A 178 -9.65 -7.72 -2.91
C MET A 178 -10.48 -8.81 -3.59
N HIS A 179 -11.69 -9.09 -3.11
CA HIS A 179 -12.62 -9.98 -3.80
C HIS A 179 -12.93 -9.47 -5.23
N GLN A 180 -13.23 -8.16 -5.38
CA GLN A 180 -13.42 -7.53 -6.69
C GLN A 180 -12.17 -7.60 -7.57
N ARG A 181 -10.97 -7.42 -7.01
CA ARG A 181 -9.72 -7.51 -7.79
C ARG A 181 -9.42 -8.94 -8.24
N VAL A 182 -9.76 -9.96 -7.43
CA VAL A 182 -9.53 -11.38 -7.76
C VAL A 182 -10.54 -11.90 -8.77
N ARG A 183 -11.83 -11.60 -8.58
CA ARG A 183 -12.92 -12.18 -9.39
C ARG A 183 -13.40 -11.27 -10.50
N GLY A 184 -13.08 -9.99 -10.46
CA GLY A 184 -13.74 -8.96 -11.28
C GLY A 184 -15.02 -8.46 -10.59
N MET A 185 -15.41 -7.22 -10.93
CA MET A 185 -16.53 -6.52 -10.26
C MET A 185 -17.85 -7.30 -10.37
N GLU A 186 -18.18 -7.80 -11.56
CA GLU A 186 -19.44 -8.51 -11.80
C GLU A 186 -19.51 -9.80 -10.98
N ASN A 187 -18.49 -10.66 -11.12
CA ASN A 187 -18.40 -11.91 -10.39
C ASN A 187 -18.40 -11.68 -8.87
N ALA A 188 -17.59 -10.75 -8.34
CA ALA A 188 -17.54 -10.51 -6.89
C ALA A 188 -18.89 -10.08 -6.28
N MET A 189 -19.79 -9.49 -7.08
CA MET A 189 -21.14 -9.13 -6.66
C MET A 189 -22.14 -10.29 -6.78
N LEU A 190 -21.91 -11.26 -7.66
CA LEU A 190 -22.80 -12.40 -7.92
C LEU A 190 -22.39 -13.67 -7.14
N ASP A 191 -21.09 -13.91 -7.01
CA ASP A 191 -20.52 -15.13 -6.44
C ASP A 191 -21.07 -15.44 -5.03
N PRO A 192 -21.24 -14.47 -4.10
CA PRO A 192 -21.77 -14.80 -2.78
C PRO A 192 -23.19 -15.40 -2.80
N PHE A 193 -23.96 -15.12 -3.86
CA PHE A 193 -25.32 -15.67 -4.03
C PHE A 193 -25.31 -16.97 -4.81
N MET A 194 -24.43 -17.11 -5.80
CA MET A 194 -24.37 -18.27 -6.68
C MET A 194 -23.47 -19.39 -6.14
N PHE A 195 -22.36 -19.03 -5.52
CA PHE A 195 -21.27 -19.91 -5.09
C PHE A 195 -20.85 -19.59 -3.64
N PRO A 196 -21.79 -19.59 -2.67
CA PRO A 196 -21.54 -19.09 -1.31
C PRO A 196 -20.37 -19.78 -0.61
N VAL A 197 -20.15 -21.07 -0.87
CA VAL A 197 -19.04 -21.84 -0.27
C VAL A 197 -17.68 -21.35 -0.76
N ASN A 198 -17.51 -21.18 -2.08
CA ASN A 198 -16.24 -20.73 -2.64
C ASN A 198 -16.00 -19.23 -2.41
N SER A 199 -17.06 -18.41 -2.32
CA SER A 199 -16.95 -17.02 -1.88
C SER A 199 -16.47 -16.92 -0.43
N ASP A 200 -17.03 -17.73 0.48
CA ASP A 200 -16.61 -17.77 1.88
C ASP A 200 -15.14 -18.18 2.01
N LYS A 201 -14.75 -19.24 1.31
CA LYS A 201 -13.34 -19.68 1.24
C LYS A 201 -12.40 -18.61 0.69
N LEU A 202 -12.79 -17.91 -0.39
CA LEU A 202 -11.97 -16.84 -0.97
C LEU A 202 -11.78 -15.70 0.02
N VAL A 203 -12.86 -15.21 0.64
CA VAL A 203 -12.78 -14.14 1.64
C VAL A 203 -11.98 -14.59 2.86
N GLY A 204 -12.18 -15.83 3.33
CA GLY A 204 -11.41 -16.45 4.40
C GLY A 204 -9.92 -16.48 4.08
N ARG A 205 -9.54 -16.95 2.89
CA ARG A 205 -8.13 -16.99 2.47
C ARG A 205 -7.51 -15.60 2.36
N LEU A 206 -8.25 -14.60 1.88
CA LEU A 206 -7.79 -13.21 1.86
C LEU A 206 -7.60 -12.65 3.28
N ALA A 207 -8.43 -13.06 4.23
CA ALA A 207 -8.27 -12.70 5.64
C ALA A 207 -7.04 -13.40 6.26
N ASP A 208 -6.83 -14.69 5.99
CA ASP A 208 -5.66 -15.44 6.46
C ASP A 208 -4.35 -14.79 6.01
N LEU A 209 -4.24 -14.40 4.73
CA LEU A 209 -3.06 -13.70 4.20
C LEU A 209 -2.82 -12.35 4.90
N LYS A 210 -3.88 -11.64 5.27
CA LYS A 210 -3.76 -10.39 6.02
C LYS A 210 -3.28 -10.63 7.45
N ILE A 211 -3.82 -11.66 8.12
CA ILE A 211 -3.42 -12.03 9.48
C ILE A 211 -1.95 -12.44 9.48
N GLU A 212 -1.55 -13.34 8.58
CA GLU A 212 -0.16 -13.80 8.44
C GLU A 212 0.82 -12.63 8.23
N PHE A 213 0.46 -11.67 7.36
CA PHE A 213 1.25 -10.47 7.15
C PHE A 213 1.37 -9.62 8.42
N TRP A 214 0.25 -9.36 9.11
CA TRP A 214 0.24 -8.52 10.30
C TRP A 214 0.98 -9.17 11.46
N ASP A 215 0.82 -10.48 11.68
CA ASP A 215 1.58 -11.22 12.68
C ASP A 215 3.08 -11.07 12.42
N SER A 216 3.52 -11.31 11.18
CA SER A 216 4.93 -11.22 10.80
C SER A 216 5.50 -9.79 10.87
N LEU A 217 4.71 -8.79 10.47
CA LEU A 217 5.11 -7.38 10.54
C LEU A 217 5.20 -6.90 11.99
N LEU A 218 4.21 -7.23 12.81
CA LEU A 218 4.15 -6.78 14.20
C LEU A 218 5.17 -7.50 15.09
N ASP A 219 5.55 -8.74 14.76
CA ASP A 219 6.70 -9.40 15.37
C ASP A 219 8.01 -8.61 15.14
N GLU A 220 8.16 -7.94 13.99
CA GLU A 220 9.36 -7.17 13.63
C GLU A 220 9.35 -5.74 14.18
N ILE A 221 8.21 -5.03 14.09
CA ILE A 221 8.13 -3.59 14.38
C ILE A 221 7.00 -3.17 15.33
N GLY A 222 6.21 -4.11 15.87
CA GLY A 222 4.99 -3.81 16.64
C GLY A 222 5.21 -2.98 17.90
N ASP A 223 6.40 -3.03 18.50
CA ASP A 223 6.78 -2.21 19.66
C ASP A 223 7.23 -0.78 19.29
N VAL A 224 7.52 -0.53 18.00
CA VAL A 224 8.09 0.73 17.51
C VAL A 224 7.18 1.51 16.55
N VAL A 225 6.05 0.94 16.12
CA VAL A 225 4.97 1.63 15.37
C VAL A 225 3.81 2.05 16.27
N ASP A 226 2.92 2.89 15.73
CA ASP A 226 1.73 3.46 16.38
C ASP A 226 0.41 2.97 15.77
#